data_AF-A0A9K3DJB5-F1
#
_entry.id   AF-A0A9K3DJB5-F1
#
_cell.length_a   1.000
_cell.length_b   1.000
_cell.length_c   1.000
_cell.angle_alpha   90.00
_cell.angle_beta   90.00
_cell.angle_gamma   90.00
#
_symmetry.space_group_name_H-M   'P 1'
#
loop_
_entity.id
_entity.type
_entity.pdbx_description
1 polymer ?
#
loop_
_entity_poly.entity_id
_entity_poly.type
_entity_poly.pdbx_seq_one_letter_code
_entity_poly.pdbx_strand_id
1 'polypeptide(L)'
;MGFERGDIVEILNKEEGLKGSYYPANIISRVSNKDYIVQYRTLLEEDGSGPLREFMSTDRIRPTPREIVADAFRLSEVVDAYDRDGWWVGKVIGKTGSKYVVHFKGTGEKIAYPLDRLRVHQEWDWKNGVWYFG
;
A
#
# COMPACT_ATOMS: atom_id res chain seq x y z
N MET A 1 -15.02 -11.23 -5.47
CA MET A 1 -15.29 -9.98 -4.74
C MET A 1 -15.68 -8.91 -5.75
N GLY A 2 -16.59 -8.00 -5.41
CA GLY A 2 -16.92 -6.85 -6.23
C GLY A 2 -16.79 -5.61 -5.36
N PHE A 3 -16.18 -4.55 -5.89
CA PHE A 3 -16.12 -3.26 -5.22
C PHE A 3 -17.21 -2.34 -5.75
N GLU A 4 -17.67 -1.43 -4.92
CA GLU A 4 -18.71 -0.45 -5.23
C GLU A 4 -18.14 0.96 -5.28
N ARG A 5 -18.85 1.85 -5.98
CA ARG A 5 -18.45 3.26 -6.06
C ARG A 5 -18.38 3.85 -4.65
N GLY A 6 -17.27 4.50 -4.34
CA GLY A 6 -16.99 5.10 -3.04
C GLY A 6 -16.12 4.23 -2.13
N ASP A 7 -16.00 2.94 -2.41
CA ASP A 7 -15.14 2.03 -1.63
C ASP A 7 -13.72 2.58 -1.53
N ILE A 8 -13.16 2.46 -0.33
CA ILE A 8 -11.77 2.82 -0.03
C ILE A 8 -10.93 1.56 -0.20
N VAL A 9 -9.93 1.66 -1.07
CA VAL A 9 -9.10 0.53 -1.48
C VAL A 9 -7.64 0.94 -1.48
N GLU A 10 -6.77 -0.06 -1.56
CA GLU A 10 -5.37 0.14 -1.89
C GLU A 10 -5.05 -0.55 -3.22
N ILE A 11 -4.26 0.13 -4.04
CA ILE A 11 -3.83 -0.34 -5.35
C ILE A 11 -2.41 -0.87 -5.23
N LEU A 12 -2.23 -2.15 -5.52
CA LEU A 12 -0.93 -2.79 -5.65
C LEU A 12 -0.26 -2.31 -6.93
N ASN A 13 0.91 -1.69 -6.78
CA ASN A 13 1.76 -1.40 -7.92
C ASN A 13 2.57 -2.64 -8.32
N LYS A 14 2.49 -3.02 -9.60
CA LYS A 14 3.18 -4.17 -10.19
C LYS A 14 4.31 -3.75 -11.13
N GLU A 15 4.50 -2.45 -11.35
CA GLU A 15 5.55 -1.93 -12.21
C GLU A 15 6.94 -2.15 -11.60
N GLU A 16 7.92 -2.46 -12.44
CA GLU A 16 9.31 -2.63 -12.03
C GLU A 16 9.82 -1.33 -11.37
N GLY A 17 10.42 -1.46 -10.17
CA GLY A 17 10.85 -0.33 -9.35
C GLY A 17 9.81 0.22 -8.37
N LEU A 18 8.51 -0.01 -8.61
CA LEU A 18 7.41 0.34 -7.70
C LEU A 18 6.76 -0.90 -7.04
N LYS A 19 7.22 -2.09 -7.42
CA LYS A 19 6.73 -3.38 -6.94
C LYS A 19 6.81 -3.49 -5.42
N GLY A 20 5.68 -3.84 -4.81
CA GLY A 20 5.56 -3.95 -3.35
C GLY A 20 5.14 -2.63 -2.69
N SER A 21 4.53 -1.72 -3.44
CA SER A 21 3.87 -0.54 -2.90
C SER A 21 2.34 -0.63 -3.04
N TYR A 22 1.65 -0.01 -2.09
CA TYR A 22 0.20 0.07 -2.01
C TYR A 22 -0.23 1.53 -1.92
N TYR A 23 -1.00 1.98 -2.90
CA TYR A 23 -1.45 3.37 -2.98
C TYR A 23 -2.93 3.49 -2.62
N PRO A 24 -3.30 4.39 -1.70
CA PRO A 24 -4.69 4.57 -1.29
C PRO A 24 -5.51 5.20 -2.42
N ALA A 25 -6.68 4.63 -2.70
CA ALA A 25 -7.56 5.07 -3.76
C ALA A 25 -9.04 4.90 -3.39
N ASN A 26 -9.91 5.48 -4.22
CA ASN A 26 -11.35 5.26 -4.21
C ASN A 26 -11.80 4.61 -5.51
N ILE A 27 -12.80 3.73 -5.42
CA ILE A 27 -13.51 3.25 -6.61
C ILE A 27 -14.45 4.35 -7.12
N ILE A 28 -14.28 4.72 -8.39
CA ILE A 28 -15.14 5.71 -9.06
C ILE A 28 -16.26 5.04 -9.82
N SER A 29 -15.93 3.98 -10.56
CA SER A 29 -16.92 3.20 -11.31
C SER A 29 -16.42 1.79 -11.56
N ARG A 30 -17.39 0.88 -11.75
CA ARG A 30 -17.15 -0.46 -12.27
C ARG A 30 -17.36 -0.43 -13.78
N VAL A 31 -16.37 -0.87 -14.53
CA VAL A 31 -16.39 -0.93 -16.01
C VAL A 31 -16.82 -2.30 -16.48
N SER A 32 -16.32 -3.34 -15.82
CA SER A 32 -16.64 -4.74 -16.10
C SER A 32 -16.69 -5.55 -14.81
N ASN A 33 -16.89 -6.86 -14.93
CA ASN A 33 -16.82 -7.72 -13.74
C ASN A 33 -15.46 -7.70 -13.03
N LYS A 34 -14.37 -7.38 -13.74
CA LYS A 34 -13.00 -7.39 -13.23
C LYS A 34 -12.30 -6.04 -13.32
N ASP A 35 -12.88 -5.05 -14.00
CA ASP A 35 -12.23 -3.78 -14.28
C ASP A 35 -12.97 -2.61 -13.64
N TYR A 36 -12.21 -1.68 -13.08
CA TYR A 36 -12.68 -0.51 -12.35
C TYR A 36 -11.93 0.74 -12.81
N ILE A 37 -12.55 1.90 -12.67
CA ILE A 37 -11.85 3.18 -12.64
C ILE A 37 -11.61 3.53 -11.19
N VAL A 38 -10.36 3.75 -10.83
CA VAL A 38 -9.94 4.17 -9.50
C VAL A 38 -9.43 5.60 -9.54
N GLN A 39 -9.57 6.30 -8.43
CA GLN A 39 -8.99 7.62 -8.23
C GLN A 39 -8.06 7.56 -7.02
N TYR A 40 -6.79 7.86 -7.24
CA TYR A 40 -5.82 7.89 -6.16
C TYR A 40 -6.10 9.06 -5.22
N ARG A 41 -5.78 8.87 -3.94
CA ARG A 41 -5.95 9.90 -2.90
C ARG A 41 -4.73 10.79 -2.74
N THR A 42 -3.57 10.25 -3.11
CA THR A 42 -2.26 10.84 -2.82
C THR A 42 -1.46 11.14 -4.09
N LEU A 43 -1.93 10.67 -5.26
CA LEU A 43 -1.32 10.93 -6.56
C LEU A 43 -2.17 11.91 -7.36
N LEU A 44 -1.51 12.80 -8.10
CA LEU A 44 -2.11 13.77 -8.99
C LEU A 44 -1.77 13.43 -10.45
N GLU A 45 -2.58 13.93 -11.38
CA GLU A 45 -2.25 13.97 -12.81
C GLU A 45 -0.96 14.79 -13.03
N GLU A 46 -0.24 14.53 -14.14
CA GLU A 46 1.04 15.19 -14.44
C GLU A 46 0.93 16.73 -14.52
N ASP A 47 -0.21 17.23 -14.99
CA ASP A 47 -0.52 18.66 -15.08
C ASP A 47 -1.00 19.28 -13.76
N GLY A 48 -1.14 18.46 -12.70
CA GLY A 48 -1.63 18.86 -11.40
C GLY A 48 -3.11 19.27 -11.39
N SER A 49 -3.87 19.00 -12.46
CA SER A 49 -5.27 19.42 -12.60
C SER A 49 -6.22 18.75 -11.60
N GLY A 50 -5.80 17.63 -11.01
CA GLY A 50 -6.54 16.93 -10.00
C GLY A 50 -5.96 15.56 -9.66
N PRO A 51 -6.71 14.76 -8.89
CA PRO A 51 -6.27 13.43 -8.49
C PRO A 51 -6.20 12.47 -9.68
N LEU A 52 -5.13 11.68 -9.74
CA LEU A 52 -4.87 10.72 -10.80
C LEU A 52 -5.99 9.68 -10.89
N ARG A 53 -6.48 9.40 -12.10
CA ARG A 53 -7.45 8.32 -12.36
C ARG A 53 -6.91 7.29 -13.33
N GLU A 54 -7.09 6.02 -13.01
CA GLU A 54 -6.60 4.91 -13.83
C GLU A 54 -7.62 3.79 -13.98
N PHE A 55 -7.52 3.05 -15.08
CA PHE A 55 -8.15 1.75 -15.24
C PHE A 55 -7.37 0.69 -14.45
N MET A 56 -8.08 -0.07 -13.63
CA MET A 56 -7.47 -1.05 -12.74
C MET A 56 -8.23 -2.37 -12.75
N SER A 57 -7.49 -3.46 -12.90
CA SER A 57 -8.02 -4.81 -12.77
C SER A 57 -8.10 -5.23 -11.29
N THR A 58 -9.11 -6.03 -10.97
CA THR A 58 -9.45 -6.46 -9.61
C THR A 58 -8.31 -7.18 -8.88
N ASP A 59 -7.35 -7.77 -9.58
CA ASP A 59 -6.17 -8.46 -9.02
C ASP A 59 -5.05 -7.50 -8.58
N ARG A 60 -5.27 -6.19 -8.77
CA ARG A 60 -4.43 -5.11 -8.23
C ARG A 60 -5.12 -4.32 -7.14
N ILE A 61 -6.40 -4.59 -6.87
CA ILE A 61 -7.21 -3.84 -5.90
C ILE A 61 -7.44 -4.71 -4.67
N ARG A 62 -7.05 -4.22 -3.50
CA ARG A 62 -7.42 -4.81 -2.21
C ARG A 62 -8.22 -3.82 -1.37
N PRO A 63 -9.08 -4.27 -0.44
CA PRO A 63 -9.66 -3.37 0.55
C PRO A 63 -8.56 -2.62 1.33
N THR A 64 -8.90 -1.54 2.01
CA THR A 64 -7.96 -0.96 2.98
C THR A 64 -7.74 -1.96 4.13
N PRO A 65 -6.48 -2.25 4.50
CA PRO A 65 -6.19 -3.14 5.63
C PRO A 65 -6.75 -2.55 6.92
N ARG A 66 -7.03 -3.42 7.90
CA ARG A 66 -7.46 -2.97 9.21
C ARG A 66 -6.33 -2.21 9.88
N GLU A 67 -6.65 -1.10 10.53
CA GLU A 67 -5.68 -0.37 11.34
C GLU A 67 -5.34 -1.21 12.58
N ILE A 68 -4.05 -1.50 12.74
CA ILE A 68 -3.51 -2.22 13.88
C ILE A 68 -2.52 -1.29 14.55
N VAL A 69 -2.87 -0.85 15.76
CA VAL A 69 -2.00 -0.02 16.58
C VAL A 69 -0.82 -0.87 17.04
N ALA A 70 0.39 -0.46 16.67
CA ALA A 70 1.64 -1.09 17.08
C ALA A 70 2.46 -0.09 17.91
N ASP A 71 2.76 -0.44 19.15
CA ASP A 71 3.59 0.39 20.03
C ASP A 71 5.08 0.32 19.66
N ALA A 72 5.50 -0.80 19.06
CA ALA A 72 6.86 -1.00 18.58
C ALA A 72 6.92 -2.12 17.53
N PHE A 73 7.97 -2.06 16.71
CA PHE A 73 8.36 -3.15 15.80
C PHE A 73 9.64 -3.84 16.28
N ARG A 74 9.82 -5.11 15.91
CA ARG A 74 11.00 -5.92 16.24
C ARG A 74 11.93 -6.07 15.03
N LEU A 75 13.17 -6.43 15.32
CA LEU A 75 14.12 -6.80 14.27
C LEU A 75 13.54 -7.94 13.42
N SER A 76 13.68 -7.82 12.10
CA SER A 76 13.18 -8.75 11.09
C SER A 76 11.66 -8.77 10.86
N GLU A 77 10.87 -7.96 11.57
CA GLU A 77 9.44 -7.82 11.25
C GLU A 77 9.25 -7.15 9.89
N VAL A 78 8.24 -7.63 9.16
CA VAL A 78 7.79 -7.04 7.90
C VAL A 78 6.78 -5.95 8.22
N VAL A 79 6.98 -4.78 7.62
CA VAL A 79 6.18 -3.58 7.84
C VAL A 79 5.86 -2.93 6.51
N ASP A 80 4.78 -2.15 6.47
CA ASP A 80 4.61 -1.17 5.41
C ASP A 80 5.11 0.18 5.91
N ALA A 81 6.02 0.81 5.18
CA ALA A 81 6.49 2.16 5.44
C ALA A 81 5.79 3.16 4.52
N TYR A 82 5.20 4.22 5.08
CA TYR A 82 4.60 5.27 4.29
C TYR A 82 5.71 6.16 3.71
N ASP A 83 5.93 6.12 2.41
CA ASP A 83 6.89 6.96 1.69
C ASP A 83 6.44 7.17 0.24
N ARG A 84 6.86 8.28 -0.40
CA ARG A 84 6.49 8.61 -1.80
C ARG A 84 5.01 8.36 -2.10
N ASP A 85 4.16 8.90 -1.23
CA ASP A 85 2.69 8.89 -1.34
C ASP A 85 2.01 7.51 -1.28
N GLY A 86 2.75 6.47 -0.90
CA GLY A 86 2.24 5.10 -0.79
C GLY A 86 2.82 4.33 0.39
N TRP A 87 2.33 3.11 0.60
CA TRP A 87 2.79 2.17 1.61
C TRP A 87 3.72 1.13 0.99
N TRP A 88 4.96 1.07 1.44
CA TRP A 88 6.01 0.24 0.85
C TRP A 88 6.39 -0.91 1.77
N VAL A 89 6.32 -2.14 1.25
CA VAL A 89 6.68 -3.34 2.00
C VAL A 89 8.19 -3.35 2.24
N GLY A 90 8.57 -3.43 3.50
CA GLY A 90 9.96 -3.49 3.93
C GLY A 90 10.15 -4.36 5.16
N LYS A 91 11.41 -4.58 5.53
CA LYS A 91 11.78 -5.35 6.72
C LYS A 91 12.59 -4.50 7.68
N VAL A 92 12.23 -4.50 8.97
CA VAL A 92 12.99 -3.82 10.01
C VAL A 92 14.34 -4.52 10.19
N ILE A 93 15.43 -3.78 10.04
CA ILE A 93 16.82 -4.28 10.19
C ILE A 93 17.55 -3.63 11.37
N GLY A 94 16.91 -2.75 12.12
CA GLY A 94 17.48 -2.13 13.32
C GLY A 94 16.76 -0.85 13.72
N LYS A 95 17.41 -0.09 14.60
CA LYS A 95 16.96 1.23 15.06
C LYS A 95 18.10 2.23 15.02
N THR A 96 17.76 3.49 14.82
CA THR A 96 18.65 4.65 15.00
C THR A 96 17.90 5.72 15.78
N GLY A 97 18.30 5.92 17.04
CA GLY A 97 17.51 6.72 18.00
C GLY A 97 16.09 6.14 18.17
N SER A 98 15.08 6.98 17.95
CA SER A 98 13.65 6.59 18.01
C SER A 98 13.12 6.01 16.70
N LYS A 99 13.91 6.00 15.62
CA LYS A 99 13.48 5.55 14.29
C LYS A 99 13.85 4.09 14.04
N TYR A 100 13.03 3.42 13.24
CA TYR A 100 13.25 2.06 12.75
C TYR A 100 13.93 2.12 11.39
N VAL A 101 15.04 1.39 11.23
CA VAL A 101 15.70 1.25 9.93
C VAL A 101 15.01 0.13 9.17
N VAL A 102 14.39 0.47 8.04
CA VAL A 102 13.65 -0.46 7.18
C VAL A 102 14.45 -0.69 5.89
N HIS A 103 14.61 -1.95 5.53
CA HIS A 103 15.25 -2.39 4.29
C HIS A 103 14.18 -2.77 3.25
N PHE A 104 14.27 -2.17 2.07
CA PHE A 104 13.39 -2.45 0.93
C PHE A 104 14.10 -3.40 -0.03
N LYS A 105 13.66 -4.65 -0.09
CA LYS A 105 14.33 -5.69 -0.91
C LYS A 105 14.36 -5.34 -2.41
N GLY A 106 13.32 -4.66 -2.90
CA GLY A 106 13.21 -4.29 -4.31
C GLY A 106 14.28 -3.30 -4.77
N THR A 107 14.63 -2.32 -3.93
CA THR A 107 15.60 -1.26 -4.27
C THR A 107 16.96 -1.43 -3.58
N GLY A 108 17.04 -2.24 -2.52
CA GLY A 108 18.21 -2.37 -1.64
C GLY A 108 18.37 -1.20 -0.66
N GLU A 109 17.47 -0.21 -0.69
CA GLU A 109 17.53 0.97 0.17
C GLU A 109 17.29 0.61 1.64
N LYS A 110 17.96 1.37 2.53
CA LYS A 110 17.82 1.26 3.99
C LYS A 110 17.50 2.64 4.54
N ILE A 111 16.27 2.84 4.98
CA ILE A 111 15.76 4.17 5.35
C ILE A 111 15.20 4.13 6.76
N ALA A 112 15.43 5.18 7.55
CA ALA A 112 14.98 5.27 8.93
C ALA A 112 13.63 6.02 9.06
N TYR A 113 12.60 5.35 9.55
CA TYR A 113 11.26 5.89 9.73
C TYR A 113 10.85 6.02 11.21
N PRO A 114 10.14 7.09 11.59
CA PRO A 114 9.44 7.14 12.87
C PRO A 114 8.30 6.10 12.93
N LEU A 115 7.83 5.78 14.14
CA LEU A 115 6.80 4.76 14.38
C LEU A 115 5.48 5.06 13.62
N ASP A 116 5.07 6.33 13.57
CA ASP A 116 3.82 6.79 12.95
C ASP A 116 3.81 6.70 11.40
N ARG A 117 4.97 6.48 10.78
CA ARG A 117 5.09 6.18 9.34
C ARG A 117 5.18 4.70 9.04
N LEU A 118 5.02 3.84 10.04
CA LEU A 118 5.03 2.40 9.89
C LEU A 118 3.70 1.81 10.31
N ARG A 119 3.29 0.75 9.61
CA ARG A 119 2.15 -0.07 10.02
C ARG A 119 2.49 -1.56 9.90
N VAL A 120 1.73 -2.38 10.61
CA VAL A 120 1.81 -3.84 10.47
C VAL A 120 1.47 -4.23 9.04
N HIS A 121 2.39 -4.94 8.40
CA HIS A 121 2.19 -5.45 7.06
C HIS A 121 1.08 -6.52 7.07
N GLN A 122 0.12 -6.36 6.17
CA GLN A 122 -0.99 -7.29 5.97
C GLN A 122 -1.10 -7.59 4.48
N GLU A 123 -1.31 -8.85 4.16
CA GLU A 123 -1.49 -9.34 2.80
C GLU A 123 -2.95 -9.75 2.58
N TRP A 124 -3.41 -9.53 1.34
CA TRP A 124 -4.80 -9.82 0.95
C TRP A 124 -4.84 -11.09 0.11
N ASP A 125 -5.64 -12.07 0.51
CA ASP A 125 -5.94 -13.23 -0.30
C ASP A 125 -7.11 -12.91 -1.25
N TRP A 126 -6.81 -12.58 -2.51
CA TRP A 126 -7.82 -12.31 -3.54
C TRP A 126 -8.77 -13.48 -3.82
N LYS A 127 -8.35 -14.73 -3.56
CA LYS A 127 -9.16 -15.91 -3.82
C LYS A 127 -10.17 -16.15 -2.71
N ASN A 128 -9.74 -16.04 -1.45
CA ASN A 128 -10.56 -16.35 -0.29
C ASN A 128 -11.22 -15.10 0.33
N GLY A 129 -10.76 -13.89 -0.02
CA GLY A 129 -11.29 -12.64 0.50
C GLY A 129 -10.97 -12.41 1.98
N VAL A 130 -9.76 -12.77 2.40
CA VAL A 130 -9.31 -12.68 3.80
C VAL A 130 -7.95 -11.99 3.90
N TRP A 131 -7.73 -11.30 5.02
CA TRP A 131 -6.43 -10.75 5.40
C TRP A 131 -5.60 -11.79 6.13
N TYR A 132 -4.30 -11.78 5.91
CA TYR A 132 -3.33 -12.52 6.70
C TYR A 132 -2.07 -11.67 6.96
N PHE A 133 -1.29 -12.04 7.97
CA PHE A 133 -0.02 -11.39 8.29
C PHE A 133 1.10 -12.03 7.46
N GLY A 134 1.91 -11.20 6.82
CA GLY A 134 3.06 -11.63 6.01
C GLY A 134 4.35 -11.79 6.80
#